data_AF-A0A3M1G8U8-F1
#
_entry.id   AF-A0A3M1G8U8-F1
#
_cell.length_a   1.000
_cell.length_b   1.000
_cell.length_c   1.000
_cell.angle_alpha   90.00
_cell.angle_beta   90.00
_cell.angle_gamma   90.00
#
_symmetry.space_group_name_H-M   'P 1'
#
loop_
_entity.id
_entity.type
_entity.pdbx_description
1 polymer ?
#
loop_
_entity_poly.entity_id
_entity_poly.type
_entity_poly.pdbx_seq_one_letter_code
_entity_poly.pdbx_strand_id
1 'polypeptide(L)' 'SDGGYYLLGMNRPWDIFNGIRWSTRWALEDTVHAAEKLGLKVSFLRTLRDVDTEEDLHYLYSLGIRM' A
#
# COMPACT_ATOMS: atom_id res chain seq x y z
N SER A 1 6.25 -2.02 -8.22
CA SER A 1 5.46 -2.34 -7.03
C SER A 1 4.52 -3.46 -7.37
N ASP A 2 4.30 -4.35 -6.42
CA ASP A 2 3.36 -5.47 -6.41
C ASP A 2 1.87 -5.03 -6.51
N GLY A 3 1.60 -3.75 -6.23
CA GLY A 3 0.31 -3.07 -6.36
C GLY A 3 -0.51 -3.02 -5.07
N GLY A 4 0.11 -3.36 -3.95
CA GLY A 4 -0.44 -3.19 -2.61
C GLY A 4 -0.09 -1.83 -1.97
N TYR A 5 -0.23 -1.77 -0.64
CA TYR A 5 0.18 -0.64 0.21
C TYR A 5 0.65 -1.15 1.57
N TYR A 6 1.71 -0.54 2.10
CA TYR A 6 2.29 -0.91 3.41
C TYR A 6 1.67 -0.16 4.59
N LEU A 7 0.92 0.92 4.34
CA LEU A 7 0.30 1.73 5.38
C LEU A 7 -1.01 2.32 4.88
N LEU A 8 -2.03 2.26 5.74
CA LEU A 8 -3.30 2.94 5.57
C LEU A 8 -3.70 3.60 6.88
N GLY A 9 -4.07 4.89 6.82
CA GLY A 9 -4.47 5.67 7.98
C GLY A 9 -5.78 6.42 7.72
N MET A 10 -6.66 6.44 8.72
CA MET A 10 -7.94 7.16 8.67
C MET A 10 -8.17 7.84 10.03
N ASN A 11 -8.85 9.00 10.02
CA ASN A 11 -9.18 9.74 11.25
C ASN A 11 -10.33 9.11 12.06
N ARG A 12 -11.09 8.21 11.43
CA ARG A 12 -12.11 7.35 12.03
C ARG A 12 -12.25 6.09 11.16
N PRO A 13 -12.87 5.01 11.65
CA PRO A 13 -13.12 3.83 10.83
C PRO A 13 -14.05 4.15 9.65
N TRP A 14 -13.68 3.64 8.48
CA TRP A 14 -14.51 3.64 7.27
C TRP A 14 -14.48 2.25 6.64
N ASP A 15 -15.59 1.87 6.03
CA ASP A 15 -15.71 0.58 5.35
C ASP A 15 -15.28 0.69 3.89
N ILE A 16 -13.96 0.67 3.68
CA ILE A 16 -13.32 0.74 2.34
C ILE A 16 -12.74 -0.61 1.90
N PHE A 17 -12.98 -1.68 2.66
CA PHE A 17 -12.35 -2.99 2.45
C PHE A 17 -13.25 -4.02 1.79
N ASN A 18 -14.51 -3.66 1.52
CA ASN A 18 -15.44 -4.52 0.83
C ASN A 18 -15.18 -4.55 -0.68
N GLY A 19 -15.11 -5.75 -1.25
CA GLY A 19 -14.95 -5.96 -2.70
C GLY A 19 -13.54 -5.76 -3.24
N ILE A 20 -12.53 -5.70 -2.39
CA ILE A 20 -11.12 -5.53 -2.80
C ILE A 20 -10.56 -6.84 -3.34
N ARG A 21 -9.89 -6.78 -4.50
CA ARG A 21 -9.15 -7.91 -5.08
C ARG A 21 -7.80 -8.06 -4.38
N TRP A 22 -7.84 -8.57 -3.15
CA TRP A 22 -6.66 -8.82 -2.32
C TRP A 22 -5.62 -9.73 -3.00
N SER A 23 -4.35 -9.58 -2.62
CA SER A 23 -3.22 -10.33 -3.19
C SER A 23 -3.09 -10.16 -4.72
N THR A 24 -3.58 -9.04 -5.25
CA THR A 24 -3.41 -8.68 -6.67
C THR A 24 -2.90 -7.26 -6.78
N ARG A 25 -2.39 -6.91 -7.96
CA ARG A 25 -1.95 -5.54 -8.29
C ARG A 25 -3.04 -4.47 -8.19
N TRP A 26 -4.30 -4.89 -8.03
CA TRP A 26 -5.47 -4.02 -8.01
C TRP A 26 -5.86 -3.59 -6.60
N ALA A 27 -5.27 -4.16 -5.54
CA ALA A 27 -5.70 -3.90 -4.18
C ALA A 27 -5.66 -2.41 -3.80
N LEU A 28 -4.61 -1.68 -4.18
CA LEU A 28 -4.53 -0.23 -3.97
C LEU A 28 -5.63 0.51 -4.74
N GLU A 29 -5.79 0.22 -6.03
CA GLU A 29 -6.78 0.88 -6.89
C GLU A 29 -8.21 0.65 -6.39
N ASP A 30 -8.55 -0.59 -6.04
CA ASP A 30 -9.86 -0.95 -5.49
C ASP A 30 -10.13 -0.20 -4.18
N THR A 31 -9.12 -0.07 -3.32
CA THR A 31 -9.24 0.64 -2.02
C THR A 31 -9.45 2.14 -2.22
N VAL A 32 -8.72 2.75 -3.16
CA VAL A 32 -8.88 4.17 -3.53
C VAL A 32 -10.28 4.42 -4.09
N HIS A 33 -10.73 3.59 -5.04
CA HIS A 33 -12.08 3.70 -5.60
C HIS A 33 -13.18 3.52 -4.54
N ALA A 34 -12.99 2.62 -3.57
CA ALA A 34 -13.94 2.45 -2.46
C ALA A 34 -14.01 3.73 -1.60
N ALA A 35 -12.85 4.34 -1.28
CA ALA A 35 -12.80 5.59 -0.53
C ALA A 35 -13.45 6.76 -1.29
N GLU A 36 -13.20 6.88 -2.59
CA GLU A 36 -13.79 7.91 -3.45
C GLU A 36 -15.31 7.79 -3.55
N LYS A 37 -15.86 6.56 -3.64
CA LYS A 37 -17.31 6.31 -3.60
C LYS A 37 -17.97 6.78 -2.30
N LEU A 38 -17.22 6.81 -1.20
CA LEU A 38 -17.67 7.34 0.09
C LEU A 38 -17.43 8.86 0.24
N GLY A 39 -16.94 9.53 -0.81
CA GLY A 39 -16.65 10.96 -0.80
C GLY A 39 -15.40 11.34 0.00
N LEU A 40 -14.51 10.38 0.28
CA LEU A 40 -13.28 10.62 1.02
C LEU A 40 -12.19 11.19 0.11
N LYS A 41 -11.31 12.02 0.68
CA LYS A 41 -10.09 12.46 0.01
C LYS A 41 -8.95 11.52 0.37
N VAL A 42 -8.23 11.06 -0.65
CA VAL A 42 -7.07 10.19 -0.50
C VAL A 42 -5.79 10.99 -0.71
N SER A 43 -4.74 10.67 0.04
CA SER A 43 -3.40 11.24 -0.13
C SER A 43 -2.38 10.12 -0.06
N PHE A 44 -1.40 10.14 -0.95
CA PHE A 44 -0.38 9.11 -1.05
C PHE A 44 0.88 9.50 -0.29
N LEU A 45 1.47 8.54 0.42
CA LEU A 45 2.82 8.65 0.98
C LEU A 45 3.86 8.31 -0.09
N ARG A 46 5.14 8.45 0.26
CA ARG A 46 6.22 7.92 -0.58
C ARG A 46 6.01 6.42 -0.81
N THR A 47 6.20 5.99 -2.05
CA THR A 47 6.28 4.57 -2.38
C THR A 47 7.50 3.97 -1.71
N LEU A 48 7.29 2.86 -0.99
CA LEU A 48 8.35 2.00 -0.48
C LEU A 48 8.30 0.67 -1.21
N ARG A 49 9.43 -0.03 -1.20
CA ARG A 49 9.55 -1.39 -1.71
C ARG A 49 9.41 -2.34 -0.52
N ASP A 50 8.54 -3.34 -0.66
CA ASP A 50 8.43 -4.43 0.31
C ASP A 50 9.69 -5.30 0.23
N VAL A 51 10.08 -5.88 1.38
CA VAL A 51 11.29 -6.71 1.49
C VAL A 51 10.85 -8.14 1.71
N ASP A 52 10.63 -8.86 0.62
CA ASP A 52 10.11 -10.23 0.62
C ASP A 52 11.17 -11.27 0.21
N THR A 53 12.12 -10.87 -0.63
CA THR A 53 13.19 -11.75 -1.13
C THR A 53 14.58 -11.36 -0.62
N GLU A 54 15.54 -12.25 -0.81
CA GLU A 54 16.95 -11.97 -0.48
C GLU A 54 17.48 -10.78 -1.30
N GLU A 55 17.07 -10.67 -2.56
CA GLU A 55 17.42 -9.55 -3.43
C GLU A 55 16.87 -8.22 -2.91
N ASP A 56 15.67 -8.22 -2.32
CA ASP A 56 15.12 -7.02 -1.68
C ASP A 56 15.96 -6.58 -0.48
N LEU A 57 16.47 -7.54 0.30
CA LEU A 57 17.36 -7.27 1.43
C LEU A 57 18.71 -6.70 0.98
N HIS A 58 19.32 -7.29 -0.06
CA HIS A 58 20.55 -6.74 -0.66
C HIS A 58 20.34 -5.33 -1.22
N TYR A 59 19.18 -5.09 -1.85
CA TYR A 59 18.80 -3.76 -2.30
C TYR A 59 18.69 -2.79 -1.11
N LEU A 60 18.04 -3.17 -0.01
CA LEU A 60 17.92 -2.34 1.19
C LEU A 60 19.30 -1.96 1.76
N TYR A 61 20.24 -2.91 1.84
CA TYR A 61 21.62 -2.64 2.28
C TYR A 61 22.37 -1.70 1.32
N SER A 62 22.12 -1.80 0.02
CA SER A 62 22.73 -0.90 -0.97
C SER A 62 22.32 0.57 -0.78
N LEU A 63 21.16 0.81 -0.16
CA LEU A 63 20.68 2.16 0.20
C LEU A 63 21.32 2.70 1.50
N GLY A 64 22.23 1.95 2.12
CA GLY A 64 22.91 2.35 3.36
C GLY A 64 22.07 2.17 4.63
N ILE A 65 20.87 1.58 4.51
CA ILE A 65 20.04 1.22 5.66
C ILE A 65 20.63 -0.05 6.27
N ARG A 66 21.09 0.04 7.52
CA ARG A 66 21.56 -1.11 8.32
C ARG A 66 20.58 -1.33 9.47
N MET A 67 20.29 -2.59 9.77
CA MET A 67 19.50 -3.00 10.94
C MET A 67 20.34 -3.03 12.20
#